data_AF-A0A5J4W4B1-F1
#
_entry.id   AF-A0A5J4W4B1-F1
#
_cell.length_a   1.000
_cell.length_b   1.000
_cell.length_c   1.000
_cell.angle_alpha   90.00
_cell.angle_beta   90.00
_cell.angle_gamma   90.00
#
_symmetry.space_group_name_H-M   'P 1'
#
loop_
_entity.id
_entity.type
_entity.pdbx_description
1 polymer ?
#
loop_
_entity_poly.entity_id
_entity_poly.type
_entity_poly.pdbx_seq_one_letter_code
_entity_poly.pdbx_strand_id
1 'polypeptide(L)'
;LDISDCTFTQCKAQDTRGGAIFINTKNSTIIVTISRTQISKCEAQRGGGLFVRTEFGGQIVIDNQCVIKECKANAGNGGGIKAELNYATGTVTSFLIQDALIQDCKAFPSTSHPSSTGFGGGIFIGVTGTYDVTSKSIDLHGMKIYKNTADKNGQSLYAVMTKLKEWCETGLLGEYVKGNYSDDTSAETDLEGFVMDFRDFYTSSHSQTDNKILEHYWNSPIPSFSIWHVLYRNGGQQGSDSPDCGEVISSCKTIEHAIKQVSLKQAGSVEQYVEVKNIGINQNGYDLQYPMQLSKSDSHTDVIKIMKQMYNTPSEMIGNAEIKILKNNDNSKESNTQGWISTSEGLQLRFQCINIIMDTISKLSIPIVYIEGTNSILELNTVTFSGIKLSPTSEPKGIVQINVDNSQLIGTNSKFQNIEIDSKGGNAIRIENSGSNPVTATLTACEFNTIDSIGDSNGRGGSAIYMESKHGSKLVIDGSSKFLKCVINEGNGGAIYADIDYSSQFEFKINDTLIQECVAKENALQTYPTGYGGGIFLTGSGDYDPSTKGLDFKGMKIYNNSADKGGQSLYVAMTSVEEWCKFGIAGEYVKGNYSDKYSDFEDIEGISVNLTTFYSLSTAETKQK
;
A
#
# COMPACT_ATOMS: atom_id res chain seq x y z
N LEU A 1 45.25 -7.37 7.63
CA LEU A 1 45.88 -8.54 8.28
C LEU A 1 44.99 -9.73 8.01
N ASP A 2 45.55 -10.82 7.48
CA ASP A 2 44.81 -12.06 7.24
C ASP A 2 45.41 -13.16 8.12
N ILE A 3 44.58 -13.77 8.97
CA ILE A 3 44.91 -14.91 9.82
C ILE A 3 44.11 -16.09 9.28
N SER A 4 44.76 -16.90 8.46
CA SER A 4 44.14 -18.02 7.77
C SER A 4 44.79 -19.34 8.17
N ASP A 5 43.99 -20.41 8.24
CA ASP A 5 44.46 -21.79 8.42
C ASP A 5 45.35 -22.00 9.68
N CYS A 6 45.10 -21.22 10.73
CA CYS A 6 45.86 -21.26 11.97
C CYS A 6 45.24 -22.20 13.02
N THR A 7 46.06 -22.70 13.94
CA THR A 7 45.59 -23.44 15.12
C THR A 7 46.26 -22.89 16.39
N PHE A 8 45.44 -22.42 17.32
CA PHE A 8 45.83 -21.98 18.65
C PHE A 8 45.19 -22.92 19.67
N THR A 9 46.01 -23.57 20.50
CA THR A 9 45.52 -24.53 21.49
C THR A 9 46.20 -24.27 22.82
N GLN A 10 45.41 -24.18 23.90
CA GLN A 10 45.91 -23.98 25.26
C GLN A 10 46.79 -22.74 25.45
N CYS A 11 46.57 -21.68 24.65
CA CYS A 11 47.25 -20.42 24.84
C CYS A 11 46.71 -19.72 26.11
N LYS A 12 47.60 -19.34 27.03
CA LYS A 12 47.21 -18.76 28.33
C LYS A 12 47.84 -17.39 28.51
N ALA A 13 46.99 -16.38 28.55
CA ALA A 13 47.35 -15.00 28.76
C ALA A 13 46.85 -14.54 30.14
N GLN A 14 47.56 -14.98 31.20
CA GLN A 14 47.21 -14.68 32.59
C GLN A 14 47.19 -13.17 32.82
N ASP A 15 46.16 -12.67 33.50
CA ASP A 15 45.96 -11.25 33.85
C ASP A 15 45.95 -10.27 32.66
N THR A 16 45.80 -10.77 31.42
CA THR A 16 45.72 -9.93 30.21
C THR A 16 44.60 -10.39 29.27
N ARG A 17 44.60 -9.93 28.03
CA ARG A 17 43.48 -9.98 27.08
C ARG A 17 43.82 -10.84 25.88
N GLY A 18 42.87 -11.65 25.42
CA GLY A 18 43.04 -12.47 24.20
C GLY A 18 43.98 -13.64 24.44
N GLY A 19 43.45 -14.83 24.77
CA GLY A 19 44.30 -15.98 25.07
C GLY A 19 45.14 -16.41 23.86
N ALA A 20 44.51 -16.45 22.69
CA ALA A 20 45.20 -16.70 21.42
C ALA A 20 45.50 -15.41 20.66
N ILE A 21 44.51 -14.52 20.53
CA ILE A 21 44.61 -13.35 19.65
C ILE A 21 44.14 -12.10 20.38
N PHE A 22 44.96 -11.06 20.34
CA PHE A 22 44.62 -9.70 20.76
C PHE A 22 44.72 -8.74 19.57
N ILE A 23 43.60 -8.13 19.21
CA ILE A 23 43.50 -7.14 18.13
C ILE A 23 43.21 -5.77 18.74
N ASN A 24 44.03 -4.77 18.40
CA ASN A 24 43.77 -3.37 18.70
C ASN A 24 43.94 -2.52 17.43
N THR A 25 42.84 -2.10 16.81
CA THR A 25 42.88 -1.26 15.61
C THR A 25 42.85 0.22 15.99
N LYS A 26 43.70 1.02 15.34
CA LYS A 26 43.86 2.45 15.61
C LYS A 26 43.58 3.33 14.39
N ASN A 27 42.90 2.78 13.37
CA ASN A 27 42.50 3.49 12.15
C ASN A 27 41.36 2.72 11.45
N SER A 28 40.37 3.45 10.96
CA SER A 28 39.22 3.00 10.14
C SER A 28 39.58 2.17 8.91
N THR A 29 40.78 2.34 8.34
CA THR A 29 41.19 1.60 7.13
C THR A 29 41.72 0.19 7.42
N ILE A 30 41.93 -0.17 8.69
CA ILE A 30 42.46 -1.48 9.06
C ILE A 30 41.37 -2.54 8.88
N ILE A 31 41.69 -3.56 8.10
CA ILE A 31 40.86 -4.76 7.94
C ILE A 31 41.62 -5.96 8.51
N VAL A 32 40.99 -6.69 9.41
CA VAL A 32 41.48 -7.97 9.94
C VAL A 32 40.48 -9.07 9.59
N THR A 33 40.95 -10.06 8.86
CA THR A 33 40.16 -11.24 8.49
C THR A 33 40.74 -12.46 9.18
N ILE A 34 39.89 -13.26 9.82
CA ILE A 34 40.24 -14.55 10.42
C ILE A 34 39.44 -15.61 9.67
N SER A 35 40.13 -16.57 9.06
CA SER A 35 39.51 -17.63 8.26
C SER A 35 40.07 -19.01 8.57
N ARG A 36 39.22 -20.05 8.53
CA ARG A 36 39.60 -21.47 8.75
C ARG A 36 40.50 -21.71 9.97
N THR A 37 40.33 -20.90 11.01
CA THR A 37 41.22 -20.87 12.17
C THR A 37 40.57 -21.53 13.36
N GLN A 38 41.34 -22.36 14.08
CA GLN A 38 40.88 -23.07 15.28
C GLN A 38 41.52 -22.46 16.53
N ILE A 39 40.70 -22.06 17.50
CA ILE A 39 41.11 -21.53 18.79
C ILE A 39 40.46 -22.41 19.86
N SER A 40 41.25 -23.21 20.56
CA SER A 40 40.73 -24.17 21.53
C SER A 40 41.41 -24.11 22.88
N LYS A 41 40.62 -24.21 23.97
CA LYS A 41 41.12 -24.29 25.35
C LYS A 41 42.02 -23.11 25.76
N CYS A 42 41.86 -21.96 25.11
CA CYS A 42 42.62 -20.75 25.42
C CYS A 42 42.03 -20.04 26.63
N GLU A 43 42.88 -19.39 27.41
CA GLU A 43 42.48 -18.74 28.66
C GLU A 43 43.08 -17.33 28.74
N ALA A 44 42.26 -16.36 29.13
CA ALA A 44 42.71 -14.98 29.40
C ALA A 44 41.82 -14.33 30.46
N GLN A 45 42.20 -13.14 30.94
CA GLN A 45 41.34 -12.33 31.80
C GLN A 45 40.06 -11.92 31.08
N ARG A 46 40.16 -11.53 29.81
CA ARG A 46 39.06 -11.03 28.98
C ARG A 46 39.23 -11.54 27.54
N GLY A 47 38.18 -12.04 26.91
CA GLY A 47 38.29 -12.63 25.57
C GLY A 47 39.14 -13.90 25.61
N GLY A 48 38.63 -14.98 26.19
CA GLY A 48 39.45 -16.16 26.49
C GLY A 48 40.17 -16.74 25.28
N GLY A 49 39.52 -16.74 24.11
CA GLY A 49 40.16 -17.02 22.83
C GLY A 49 40.65 -15.75 22.14
N LEU A 50 39.72 -14.83 21.86
CA LEU A 50 39.93 -13.64 21.05
C LEU A 50 39.50 -12.38 21.82
N PHE A 51 40.35 -11.36 21.81
CA PHE A 51 39.98 -10.02 22.26
C PHE A 51 40.15 -9.02 21.12
N VAL A 52 39.11 -8.23 20.86
CA VAL A 52 39.06 -7.19 19.84
C VAL A 52 38.80 -5.85 20.51
N ARG A 53 39.59 -4.84 20.13
CA ARG A 53 39.32 -3.43 20.43
C ARG A 53 39.51 -2.59 19.18
N THR A 54 38.52 -1.76 18.86
CA THR A 54 38.67 -0.71 17.85
C THR A 54 38.78 0.64 18.54
N GLU A 55 39.98 1.25 18.59
CA GLU A 55 40.18 2.56 19.24
C GLU A 55 39.75 3.72 18.33
N PHE A 56 40.08 3.64 17.03
CA PHE A 56 39.77 4.67 16.03
C PHE A 56 39.27 4.07 14.71
N GLY A 57 38.29 3.16 14.79
CA GLY A 57 37.81 2.41 13.64
C GLY A 57 38.55 1.10 13.38
N GLY A 58 38.09 0.35 12.40
CA GLY A 58 38.64 -0.93 11.94
C GLY A 58 37.55 -1.95 11.66
N GLN A 59 37.80 -2.83 10.70
CA GLN A 59 36.87 -3.85 10.24
C GLN A 59 37.41 -5.23 10.61
N ILE A 60 36.61 -6.01 11.34
CA ILE A 60 36.97 -7.34 11.80
C ILE A 60 35.99 -8.34 11.20
N VAL A 61 36.51 -9.34 10.51
CA VAL A 61 35.72 -10.38 9.84
C VAL A 61 36.19 -11.75 10.32
N ILE A 62 35.27 -12.55 10.85
CA ILE A 62 35.48 -13.95 11.22
C ILE A 62 34.61 -14.80 10.28
N ASP A 63 35.26 -15.59 9.44
CA ASP A 63 34.58 -16.23 8.30
C ASP A 63 35.21 -17.59 7.98
N ASN A 64 34.61 -18.33 7.03
CA ASN A 64 35.10 -19.59 6.50
C ASN A 64 35.42 -20.63 7.59
N GLN A 65 34.39 -21.07 8.33
CA GLN A 65 34.45 -22.20 9.26
C GLN A 65 35.46 -22.03 10.40
N CYS A 66 35.57 -20.84 10.98
CA CYS A 66 36.38 -20.65 12.19
C CYS A 66 35.77 -21.44 13.38
N VAL A 67 36.62 -21.92 14.28
CA VAL A 67 36.17 -22.66 15.48
C VAL A 67 36.80 -22.05 16.72
N ILE A 68 35.97 -21.63 17.67
CA ILE A 68 36.38 -21.10 18.98
C ILE A 68 35.71 -21.95 20.05
N LYS A 69 36.49 -22.81 20.70
CA LYS A 69 35.95 -23.85 21.58
C LYS A 69 36.63 -23.94 22.93
N GLU A 70 35.87 -24.21 23.98
CA GLU A 70 36.38 -24.46 25.34
C GLU A 70 37.26 -23.32 25.90
N CYS A 71 37.11 -22.11 25.39
CA CYS A 71 37.90 -20.96 25.81
C CYS A 71 37.32 -20.33 27.09
N LYS A 72 38.17 -19.70 27.90
CA LYS A 72 37.76 -19.18 29.21
C LYS A 72 38.24 -17.76 29.46
N ALA A 73 37.32 -16.89 29.84
CA ALA A 73 37.62 -15.62 30.49
C ALA A 73 37.61 -15.85 32.01
N ASN A 74 38.79 -15.97 32.63
CA ASN A 74 38.94 -16.40 34.03
C ASN A 74 38.57 -15.34 35.07
N ALA A 75 38.49 -14.08 34.68
CA ALA A 75 38.11 -12.95 35.53
C ALA A 75 37.58 -11.77 34.69
N GLY A 76 36.64 -12.03 33.79
CA GLY A 76 36.15 -11.04 32.84
C GLY A 76 34.99 -11.52 31.96
N ASN A 77 34.79 -10.83 30.83
CA ASN A 77 33.69 -11.08 29.90
C ASN A 77 34.20 -11.72 28.61
N GLY A 78 33.31 -12.39 27.88
CA GLY A 78 33.62 -12.96 26.57
C GLY A 78 34.50 -14.20 26.69
N GLY A 79 33.93 -15.33 27.08
CA GLY A 79 34.70 -16.56 27.29
C GLY A 79 35.41 -17.03 26.02
N GLY A 80 34.73 -16.96 24.87
CA GLY A 80 35.32 -17.15 23.56
C GLY A 80 35.88 -15.84 23.02
N ILE A 81 35.00 -14.87 22.77
CA ILE A 81 35.31 -13.58 22.15
C ILE A 81 34.87 -12.44 23.06
N LYS A 82 35.73 -11.43 23.21
CA LYS A 82 35.32 -10.11 23.70
C LYS A 82 35.62 -9.05 22.64
N ALA A 83 34.62 -8.27 22.25
CA ALA A 83 34.74 -7.16 21.32
C ALA A 83 34.38 -5.82 21.98
N GLU A 84 35.30 -4.87 21.95
CA GLU A 84 35.11 -3.48 22.39
C GLU A 84 35.15 -2.57 21.15
N LEU A 85 33.98 -2.19 20.66
CA LEU A 85 33.81 -1.49 19.38
C LEU A 85 33.57 0.00 19.62
N ASN A 86 34.40 0.87 19.02
CA ASN A 86 34.22 2.32 19.09
C ASN A 86 33.60 2.85 17.79
N TYR A 87 32.43 3.47 17.91
CA TYR A 87 31.71 4.20 16.85
C TYR A 87 31.78 5.71 17.14
N ALA A 88 33.00 6.22 17.26
CA ALA A 88 33.23 7.66 17.35
C ALA A 88 32.95 8.33 16.00
N THR A 89 32.48 9.59 16.04
CA THR A 89 32.17 10.36 14.83
C THR A 89 33.33 10.36 13.84
N GLY A 90 33.06 10.02 12.58
CA GLY A 90 34.07 9.98 11.50
C GLY A 90 34.91 8.70 11.45
N THR A 91 34.63 7.70 12.29
CA THR A 91 35.28 6.38 12.22
C THR A 91 34.42 5.35 11.50
N VAL A 92 35.07 4.39 10.81
CA VAL A 92 34.40 3.22 10.22
C VAL A 92 34.79 2.01 11.05
N THR A 93 33.81 1.38 11.71
CA THR A 93 33.99 0.19 12.53
C THR A 93 33.05 -0.90 12.03
N SER A 94 33.55 -2.13 11.90
CA SER A 94 32.68 -3.31 11.69
C SER A 94 33.18 -4.54 12.43
N PHE A 95 32.25 -5.40 12.80
CA PHE A 95 32.49 -6.69 13.44
C PHE A 95 31.51 -7.71 12.88
N LEU A 96 32.00 -8.59 12.01
CA LEU A 96 31.20 -9.53 11.24
C LEU A 96 31.61 -10.96 11.58
N ILE A 97 30.64 -11.81 11.92
CA ILE A 97 30.79 -13.26 12.03
C ILE A 97 29.93 -13.92 10.95
N GLN A 98 30.56 -14.30 9.85
CA GLN A 98 29.90 -14.83 8.65
C GLN A 98 29.85 -16.37 8.64
N ASP A 99 30.82 -17.03 9.27
CA ASP A 99 30.78 -18.48 9.50
C ASP A 99 31.78 -18.87 10.60
N ALA A 100 31.28 -19.09 11.81
CA ALA A 100 32.09 -19.56 12.92
C ALA A 100 31.29 -20.40 13.92
N LEU A 101 31.94 -21.41 14.49
CA LEU A 101 31.44 -22.18 15.63
C LEU A 101 32.03 -21.63 16.94
N ILE A 102 31.20 -21.14 17.85
CA ILE A 102 31.56 -20.75 19.22
C ILE A 102 30.91 -21.70 20.22
N GLN A 103 31.69 -22.56 20.87
CA GLN A 103 31.13 -23.66 21.65
C GLN A 103 31.86 -23.91 22.99
N ASP A 104 31.10 -24.26 24.03
CA ASP A 104 31.63 -24.70 25.34
C ASP A 104 32.55 -23.64 26.01
N CYS A 105 32.44 -22.37 25.63
CA CYS A 105 33.23 -21.27 26.20
C CYS A 105 32.63 -20.75 27.50
N LYS A 106 33.48 -20.20 28.39
CA LYS A 106 33.06 -19.80 29.74
C LYS A 106 33.55 -18.42 30.18
N ALA A 107 32.69 -17.65 30.84
CA ALA A 107 33.04 -16.35 31.43
C ALA A 107 32.80 -16.35 32.95
N PHE A 108 33.84 -16.02 33.73
CA PHE A 108 33.83 -15.97 35.19
C PHE A 108 34.01 -14.54 35.70
N PRO A 109 33.37 -14.14 36.81
CA PRO A 109 33.51 -12.80 37.36
C PRO A 109 34.88 -12.60 38.03
N SER A 110 35.41 -11.38 37.94
CA SER A 110 36.54 -10.92 38.72
C SER A 110 36.10 -10.57 40.14
N THR A 111 36.93 -10.92 41.12
CA THR A 111 36.76 -10.47 42.52
C THR A 111 36.93 -8.96 42.68
N SER A 112 37.69 -8.30 41.80
CA SER A 112 37.91 -6.85 41.85
C SER A 112 36.75 -6.05 41.26
N HIS A 113 36.04 -6.60 40.28
CA HIS A 113 34.92 -5.95 39.58
C HIS A 113 33.73 -6.92 39.48
N PRO A 114 33.18 -7.38 40.62
CA PRO A 114 32.22 -8.48 40.66
C PRO A 114 30.86 -8.10 40.09
N SER A 115 30.56 -6.82 39.84
CA SER A 115 29.31 -6.35 39.24
C SER A 115 29.34 -6.27 37.71
N SER A 116 30.50 -6.08 37.08
CA SER A 116 30.65 -5.82 35.63
C SER A 116 31.41 -6.90 34.84
N THR A 117 31.72 -8.03 35.48
CA THR A 117 32.43 -9.19 34.87
C THR A 117 31.65 -10.50 34.97
N GLY A 118 31.95 -11.51 34.14
CA GLY A 118 31.22 -12.79 34.10
C GLY A 118 30.06 -12.85 33.12
N PHE A 119 30.04 -11.99 32.10
CA PHE A 119 29.02 -11.92 31.06
C PHE A 119 29.50 -12.49 29.72
N GLY A 120 28.59 -13.02 28.91
CA GLY A 120 28.88 -13.44 27.53
C GLY A 120 29.81 -14.64 27.48
N GLY A 121 29.31 -15.83 27.79
CA GLY A 121 30.14 -17.04 27.86
C GLY A 121 30.80 -17.38 26.53
N GLY A 122 30.06 -17.22 25.44
CA GLY A 122 30.60 -17.28 24.08
C GLY A 122 31.20 -15.93 23.66
N ILE A 123 30.35 -14.90 23.60
CA ILE A 123 30.67 -13.59 23.04
C ILE A 123 30.21 -12.49 24.01
N PHE A 124 31.08 -11.50 24.24
CA PHE A 124 30.69 -10.22 24.84
C PHE A 124 30.99 -9.08 23.87
N ILE A 125 30.01 -8.21 23.61
CA ILE A 125 30.14 -7.02 22.76
C ILE A 125 29.86 -5.77 23.59
N GLY A 126 30.80 -4.83 23.61
CA GLY A 126 30.61 -3.50 24.17
C GLY A 126 30.77 -2.44 23.10
N VAL A 127 29.77 -1.60 22.91
CA VAL A 127 29.77 -0.53 21.90
C VAL A 127 29.82 0.84 22.57
N THR A 128 30.82 1.63 22.19
CA THR A 128 30.98 3.02 22.59
C THR A 128 30.56 3.95 21.45
N GLY A 129 29.84 5.03 21.74
CA GLY A 129 29.39 5.98 20.73
C GLY A 129 28.05 5.59 20.08
N THR A 130 27.79 6.13 18.90
CA THR A 130 26.48 5.98 18.23
C THR A 130 26.61 4.99 17.07
N TYR A 131 26.18 3.75 17.31
CA TYR A 131 26.05 2.75 16.25
C TYR A 131 24.90 3.12 15.30
N ASP A 132 25.18 3.16 14.00
CA ASP A 132 24.16 3.29 12.96
C ASP A 132 23.71 1.89 12.51
N VAL A 133 22.52 1.47 12.94
CA VAL A 133 21.97 0.15 12.61
C VAL A 133 21.77 -0.07 11.12
N THR A 134 21.59 1.01 10.33
CA THR A 134 21.43 0.90 8.88
C THR A 134 22.71 0.47 8.17
N SER A 135 23.86 0.70 8.80
CA SER A 135 25.17 0.28 8.28
C SER A 135 25.37 -1.23 8.28
N LYS A 136 24.59 -1.97 9.09
CA LYS A 136 24.73 -3.42 9.31
C LYS A 136 26.16 -3.83 9.66
N SER A 137 26.93 -2.94 10.29
CA SER A 137 28.35 -3.16 10.55
C SER A 137 28.62 -4.04 11.77
N ILE A 138 27.60 -4.42 12.54
CA ILE A 138 27.65 -5.52 13.50
C ILE A 138 26.71 -6.61 13.01
N ASP A 139 27.27 -7.74 12.59
CA ASP A 139 26.52 -8.83 11.97
C ASP A 139 27.01 -10.18 12.49
N LEU A 140 26.11 -10.92 13.12
CA LEU A 140 26.36 -12.23 13.70
C LEU A 140 25.56 -13.35 13.02
N HIS A 141 24.87 -13.08 11.89
CA HIS A 141 23.93 -14.05 11.29
C HIS A 141 24.56 -15.41 10.98
N GLY A 142 25.85 -15.42 10.65
CA GLY A 142 26.58 -16.62 10.27
C GLY A 142 27.10 -17.47 11.43
N MET A 143 26.93 -17.02 12.67
CA MET A 143 27.50 -17.73 13.82
C MET A 143 26.68 -18.96 14.23
N LYS A 144 27.39 -19.99 14.66
CA LYS A 144 26.87 -21.16 15.35
C LYS A 144 27.37 -21.11 16.80
N ILE A 145 26.50 -20.82 17.75
CA ILE A 145 26.82 -20.63 19.16
C ILE A 145 26.08 -21.67 20.02
N TYR A 146 26.82 -22.43 20.84
CA TYR A 146 26.24 -23.54 21.63
C TYR A 146 26.93 -23.77 22.97
N LYS A 147 26.15 -24.15 23.99
CA LYS A 147 26.65 -24.71 25.26
C LYS A 147 27.67 -23.82 25.98
N ASN A 148 27.62 -22.52 25.72
CA ASN A 148 28.46 -21.58 26.42
C ASN A 148 27.85 -21.28 27.79
N THR A 149 28.68 -20.87 28.76
CA THR A 149 28.20 -20.55 30.10
C THR A 149 28.80 -19.24 30.60
N ALA A 150 27.95 -18.36 31.10
CA ALA A 150 28.36 -17.15 31.79
C ALA A 150 27.86 -17.24 33.23
N ASP A 151 28.72 -16.96 34.21
CA ASP A 151 28.32 -16.97 35.62
C ASP A 151 27.24 -15.93 35.97
N LYS A 152 27.02 -14.94 35.09
CA LYS A 152 25.94 -13.95 35.22
C LYS A 152 24.86 -14.08 34.14
N ASN A 153 25.03 -13.37 33.04
CA ASN A 153 24.00 -13.22 31.99
C ASN A 153 24.65 -13.31 30.61
N GLY A 154 23.82 -13.65 29.63
CA GLY A 154 24.22 -13.94 28.26
C GLY A 154 25.09 -15.18 28.25
N GLN A 155 24.48 -16.35 28.47
CA GLN A 155 25.20 -17.63 28.49
C GLN A 155 26.03 -17.78 27.20
N SER A 156 25.43 -17.39 26.07
CA SER A 156 26.05 -17.37 24.76
C SER A 156 26.52 -15.97 24.35
N LEU A 157 25.62 -14.98 24.26
CA LEU A 157 25.93 -13.60 23.86
C LEU A 157 25.49 -12.61 24.94
N TYR A 158 26.36 -11.66 25.25
CA TYR A 158 25.99 -10.47 26.01
C TYR A 158 26.42 -9.19 25.30
N ALA A 159 25.47 -8.28 25.03
CA ALA A 159 25.74 -7.03 24.32
C ALA A 159 25.41 -5.78 25.16
N VAL A 160 26.28 -4.78 25.13
CA VAL A 160 26.08 -3.48 25.80
C VAL A 160 26.21 -2.38 24.76
N MET A 161 25.09 -1.72 24.44
CA MET A 161 25.05 -0.62 23.48
C MET A 161 23.81 0.25 23.67
N THR A 162 23.87 1.50 23.25
CA THR A 162 22.72 2.42 23.29
C THR A 162 21.62 2.05 22.28
N LYS A 163 22.00 1.43 21.17
CA LYS A 163 21.12 1.03 20.06
C LYS A 163 20.75 -0.46 20.06
N LEU A 164 20.65 -1.04 21.26
CA LEU A 164 20.49 -2.49 21.43
C LEU A 164 19.14 -2.97 20.86
N LYS A 165 18.05 -2.24 21.18
CA LYS A 165 16.71 -2.54 20.67
C LYS A 165 16.69 -2.47 19.14
N GLU A 166 17.18 -1.36 18.59
CA GLU A 166 17.17 -1.13 17.14
C GLU A 166 18.04 -2.14 16.38
N TRP A 167 19.18 -2.55 16.95
CA TRP A 167 20.01 -3.60 16.36
C TRP A 167 19.29 -4.96 16.35
N CYS A 168 18.58 -5.30 17.42
CA CYS A 168 17.77 -6.52 17.49
C CYS A 168 16.58 -6.48 16.54
N GLU A 169 15.97 -5.32 16.32
CA GLU A 169 14.86 -5.11 15.38
C GLU A 169 15.30 -5.01 13.91
N THR A 170 16.61 -4.97 13.64
CA THR A 170 17.13 -4.88 12.27
C THR A 170 17.01 -6.23 11.57
N GLY A 171 16.50 -6.21 10.33
CA GLY A 171 16.32 -7.42 9.52
C GLY A 171 15.07 -8.22 9.89
N LEU A 172 14.98 -9.45 9.38
CA LEU A 172 13.87 -10.34 9.70
C LEU A 172 14.15 -11.11 11.01
N LEU A 173 13.26 -10.95 12.00
CA LEU A 173 13.28 -11.72 13.26
C LEU A 173 14.67 -11.75 13.93
N GLY A 174 15.39 -10.63 13.94
CA GLY A 174 16.69 -10.52 14.63
C GLY A 174 17.85 -11.26 13.96
N GLU A 175 17.78 -11.51 12.65
CA GLU A 175 18.78 -12.28 11.87
C GLU A 175 20.23 -11.82 12.10
N TYR A 176 20.50 -10.52 12.28
CA TYR A 176 21.85 -9.98 12.50
C TYR A 176 22.41 -10.26 13.91
N VAL A 177 21.58 -10.77 14.83
CA VAL A 177 21.94 -11.04 16.24
C VAL A 177 21.89 -12.53 16.56
N LYS A 178 20.91 -13.26 16.03
CA LYS A 178 20.56 -14.62 16.47
C LYS A 178 21.63 -15.67 16.19
N GLY A 179 22.31 -15.58 15.05
CA GLY A 179 23.02 -16.75 14.51
C GLY A 179 22.08 -17.94 14.39
N ASN A 180 22.38 -19.04 15.08
CA ASN A 180 21.56 -20.25 15.16
C ASN A 180 20.60 -20.33 16.37
N TYR A 181 20.39 -19.24 17.10
CA TYR A 181 19.39 -19.19 18.18
C TYR A 181 17.98 -19.46 17.64
N SER A 182 17.19 -20.24 18.38
CA SER A 182 15.83 -20.63 18.02
C SER A 182 14.86 -20.15 19.09
N ASP A 183 13.86 -19.36 18.68
CA ASP A 183 12.81 -18.86 19.58
C ASP A 183 11.97 -20.01 20.20
N ASP A 184 11.97 -21.19 19.57
CA ASP A 184 11.22 -22.37 20.05
C ASP A 184 12.01 -23.26 21.02
N THR A 185 13.35 -23.28 20.91
CA THR A 185 14.17 -24.34 21.55
C THR A 185 15.39 -23.83 22.32
N SER A 186 15.83 -22.60 22.09
CA SER A 186 16.92 -21.99 22.86
C SER A 186 16.39 -21.40 24.16
N ALA A 187 17.26 -21.24 25.16
CA ALA A 187 16.89 -20.58 26.40
C ALA A 187 17.03 -19.06 26.24
N GLU A 188 16.03 -18.27 26.66
CA GLU A 188 16.07 -16.80 26.60
C GLU A 188 17.34 -16.18 27.23
N THR A 189 17.93 -16.86 28.22
CA THR A 189 19.19 -16.44 28.89
C THR A 189 20.45 -16.62 28.02
N ASP A 190 20.35 -17.27 26.85
CA ASP A 190 21.49 -17.40 25.92
C ASP A 190 21.87 -16.06 25.33
N LEU A 191 20.89 -15.23 24.95
CA LEU A 191 21.10 -13.93 24.31
C LEU A 191 20.52 -12.81 25.18
N GLU A 192 21.39 -12.09 25.88
CA GLU A 192 21.01 -11.00 26.75
C GLU A 192 21.81 -9.72 26.44
N GLY A 193 21.38 -8.59 26.96
CA GLY A 193 22.13 -7.36 26.84
C GLY A 193 21.66 -6.24 27.76
N PHE A 194 22.29 -5.07 27.59
CA PHE A 194 22.02 -3.89 28.39
C PHE A 194 22.04 -2.62 27.55
N VAL A 195 21.02 -1.77 27.70
CA VAL A 195 20.90 -0.51 26.95
C VAL A 195 21.73 0.57 27.64
N MET A 196 22.95 0.79 27.15
CA MET A 196 23.92 1.73 27.72
C MET A 196 25.09 1.98 26.77
N ASP A 197 25.72 3.16 26.84
CA ASP A 197 27.04 3.37 26.23
C ASP A 197 28.09 2.59 27.01
N PHE A 198 28.86 1.73 26.33
CA PHE A 198 29.81 0.84 26.98
C PHE A 198 30.89 1.55 27.81
N ARG A 199 31.16 2.84 27.56
CA ARG A 199 32.07 3.65 28.41
C ARG A 199 31.63 3.68 29.86
N ASP A 200 30.33 3.69 30.12
CA ASP A 200 29.76 3.84 31.44
C ASP A 200 29.54 2.48 32.15
N PHE A 201 29.61 1.38 31.40
CA PHE A 201 29.27 0.04 31.89
C PHE A 201 30.09 -0.39 33.14
N TYR A 202 31.36 0.01 33.22
CA TYR A 202 32.23 -0.33 34.35
C TYR A 202 32.18 0.68 35.50
N THR A 203 31.69 1.89 35.27
CA THR A 203 31.74 3.01 36.22
C THR A 203 30.44 3.22 36.95
N SER A 204 29.28 2.93 36.36
CA SER A 204 27.99 3.06 37.04
C SER A 204 27.51 1.76 37.70
N SER A 205 26.78 1.91 38.80
CA SER A 205 26.14 0.81 39.53
C SER A 205 24.85 0.43 38.82
N HIS A 206 24.91 -0.52 37.88
CA HIS A 206 23.73 -1.03 37.18
C HIS A 206 23.14 -2.23 37.90
N SER A 207 21.81 -2.24 38.03
CA SER A 207 21.11 -3.41 38.55
C SER A 207 21.07 -4.50 37.48
N GLN A 208 21.42 -5.72 37.86
CA GLN A 208 21.30 -6.89 36.98
C GLN A 208 19.83 -7.17 36.57
N THR A 209 18.86 -6.60 37.29
CA THR A 209 17.43 -6.70 36.94
C THR A 209 17.04 -5.91 35.68
N ASP A 210 17.90 -4.99 35.22
CA ASP A 210 17.61 -4.17 34.04
C ASP A 210 18.11 -4.81 32.72
N ASN A 211 18.75 -5.99 32.82
CA ASN A 211 19.15 -6.79 31.67
C ASN A 211 17.96 -7.08 30.75
N LYS A 212 18.25 -7.14 29.46
CA LYS A 212 17.26 -7.32 28.39
C LYS A 212 17.46 -8.68 27.75
N ILE A 213 16.42 -9.49 27.78
CA ILE A 213 16.30 -10.66 26.94
C ILE A 213 16.12 -10.15 25.52
N LEU A 214 17.07 -10.46 24.64
CA LEU A 214 17.09 -9.87 23.29
C LEU A 214 15.94 -10.39 22.43
N GLU A 215 15.43 -11.59 22.73
CA GLU A 215 14.29 -12.20 22.04
C GLU A 215 13.06 -11.30 21.98
N HIS A 216 12.79 -10.59 23.08
CA HIS A 216 11.65 -9.70 23.18
C HIS A 216 11.72 -8.48 22.25
N TYR A 217 12.88 -8.17 21.67
CA TYR A 217 13.02 -7.06 20.73
C TYR A 217 12.66 -7.44 19.30
N TRP A 218 13.05 -8.62 18.80
CA TRP A 218 12.71 -9.04 17.43
C TRP A 218 11.37 -9.77 17.32
N ASN A 219 10.77 -10.21 18.42
CA ASN A 219 9.41 -10.76 18.45
C ASN A 219 8.32 -9.68 18.48
N SER A 220 8.56 -8.51 17.87
CA SER A 220 7.55 -7.45 17.80
C SER A 220 6.31 -7.98 17.05
N PRO A 221 5.12 -7.93 17.67
CA PRO A 221 3.96 -8.65 17.16
C PRO A 221 3.51 -8.11 15.81
N ILE A 222 3.35 -9.01 14.84
CA ILE A 222 2.59 -8.74 13.62
C ILE A 222 1.15 -8.46 14.05
N PRO A 223 0.52 -7.34 13.62
CA PRO A 223 -0.85 -7.05 13.96
C PRO A 223 -1.79 -8.23 13.67
N SER A 224 -2.78 -8.40 14.54
CA SER A 224 -3.77 -9.47 14.44
C SER A 224 -4.33 -9.59 13.01
N PHE A 225 -4.36 -10.82 12.48
CA PHE A 225 -4.79 -11.14 11.11
C PHE A 225 -3.99 -10.44 9.98
N SER A 226 -2.81 -9.89 10.27
CA SER A 226 -1.98 -9.15 9.30
C SER A 226 -2.73 -7.96 8.67
N ILE A 227 -3.48 -7.22 9.49
CA ILE A 227 -4.17 -5.98 9.09
C ILE A 227 -3.58 -4.81 9.89
N TRP A 228 -2.95 -3.85 9.20
CA TRP A 228 -2.39 -2.67 9.84
C TRP A 228 -3.43 -1.56 9.88
N HIS A 229 -3.85 -1.20 11.08
CA HIS A 229 -4.90 -0.23 11.29
C HIS A 229 -4.38 1.20 11.28
N VAL A 230 -5.15 2.10 10.69
CA VAL A 230 -4.90 3.54 10.65
C VAL A 230 -6.02 4.31 11.31
N LEU A 231 -5.66 5.36 12.03
CA LEU A 231 -6.60 6.26 12.70
C LEU A 231 -6.08 7.68 12.61
N TYR A 232 -6.87 8.58 12.05
CA TYR A 232 -6.58 10.00 12.12
C TYR A 232 -7.86 10.81 12.01
N ARG A 233 -8.21 11.57 13.05
CA ARG A 233 -9.26 12.60 12.99
C ARG A 233 -8.65 13.95 13.32
N ASN A 234 -8.82 14.92 12.44
CA ASN A 234 -8.25 16.25 12.63
C ASN A 234 -8.88 16.93 13.85
N GLY A 235 -8.04 17.30 14.82
CA GLY A 235 -8.49 17.82 16.12
C GLY A 235 -9.16 16.78 17.04
N GLY A 236 -9.09 15.49 16.69
CA GLY A 236 -9.69 14.39 17.44
C GLY A 236 -8.70 13.27 17.77
N GLN A 237 -9.21 12.03 17.84
CA GLN A 237 -8.38 10.85 18.08
C GLN A 237 -7.48 10.56 16.86
N GLN A 238 -6.23 10.23 17.13
CA GLN A 238 -5.25 9.88 16.11
C GLN A 238 -4.35 8.76 16.60
N GLY A 239 -3.90 7.93 15.67
CA GLY A 239 -2.82 6.97 15.86
C GLY A 239 -1.45 7.66 15.94
N SER A 240 -0.40 6.84 15.93
CA SER A 240 0.99 7.29 15.94
C SER A 240 1.80 6.48 14.93
N ASP A 241 2.57 7.17 14.08
CA ASP A 241 3.52 6.54 13.14
C ASP A 241 4.79 6.08 13.88
N SER A 242 4.59 5.21 14.87
CA SER A 242 5.66 4.52 15.58
C SER A 242 6.04 3.21 14.87
N PRO A 243 7.22 2.63 15.15
CA PRO A 243 7.61 1.33 14.57
C PRO A 243 6.71 0.15 14.99
N ASP A 244 5.94 0.30 16.07
CA ASP A 244 5.09 -0.75 16.64
C ASP A 244 3.59 -0.44 16.45
N CYS A 245 3.26 0.47 15.52
CA CYS A 245 1.86 0.75 15.18
C CYS A 245 1.28 -0.30 14.22
N GLY A 246 -0.05 -0.42 14.22
CA GLY A 246 -0.81 -1.26 13.29
C GLY A 246 -1.89 -2.09 13.96
N GLU A 247 -1.82 -2.28 15.28
CA GLU A 247 -2.93 -2.86 16.03
C GLU A 247 -4.11 -1.89 16.12
N VAL A 248 -5.30 -2.41 16.42
CA VAL A 248 -6.52 -1.57 16.53
C VAL A 248 -6.35 -0.50 17.63
N ILE A 249 -5.75 -0.87 18.76
CA ILE A 249 -5.56 0.02 19.92
C ILE A 249 -4.37 0.97 19.70
N SER A 250 -3.33 0.51 19.01
CA SER A 250 -2.15 1.30 18.63
C SER A 250 -2.08 1.48 17.12
N SER A 251 -3.11 2.09 16.54
CA SER A 251 -3.17 2.33 15.10
C SER A 251 -2.06 3.26 14.63
N CYS A 252 -1.62 3.07 13.39
CA CYS A 252 -0.75 4.03 12.70
C CYS A 252 -1.52 5.33 12.43
N LYS A 253 -0.78 6.44 12.29
CA LYS A 253 -1.37 7.73 11.98
C LYS A 253 -1.65 7.89 10.49
N THR A 254 -0.79 7.37 9.62
CA THR A 254 -0.91 7.51 8.16
C THR A 254 -0.98 6.16 7.44
N ILE A 255 -1.66 6.15 6.28
CA ILE A 255 -1.73 4.95 5.41
C ILE A 255 -0.36 4.61 4.84
N GLU A 256 0.41 5.60 4.42
CA GLU A 256 1.75 5.42 3.83
C GLU A 256 2.73 4.79 4.84
N HIS A 257 2.68 5.21 6.11
CA HIS A 257 3.49 4.58 7.15
C HIS A 257 3.03 3.15 7.43
N ALA A 258 1.73 2.89 7.51
CA ALA A 258 1.20 1.53 7.69
C ALA A 258 1.65 0.59 6.55
N ILE A 259 1.62 1.05 5.30
CA ILE A 259 2.15 0.31 4.13
C ILE A 259 3.63 -0.07 4.33
N LYS A 260 4.46 0.85 4.81
CA LYS A 260 5.89 0.57 5.10
C LYS A 260 6.06 -0.42 6.24
N GLN A 261 5.24 -0.33 7.29
CA GLN A 261 5.29 -1.26 8.42
C GLN A 261 4.96 -2.70 8.01
N VAL A 262 4.07 -2.90 7.03
CA VAL A 262 3.78 -4.25 6.50
C VAL A 262 5.07 -4.90 5.98
N SER A 263 5.82 -4.23 5.11
CA SER A 263 7.10 -4.76 4.58
C SER A 263 8.14 -4.96 5.68
N LEU A 264 8.28 -3.98 6.59
CA LEU A 264 9.25 -4.07 7.67
C LEU A 264 9.01 -5.30 8.56
N LYS A 265 7.76 -5.52 8.98
CA LYS A 265 7.42 -6.58 9.94
C LYS A 265 7.28 -7.96 9.29
N GLN A 266 6.88 -8.04 8.02
CA GLN A 266 6.74 -9.33 7.33
C GLN A 266 7.99 -9.77 6.56
N ALA A 267 8.84 -8.82 6.15
CA ALA A 267 9.98 -9.10 5.28
C ALA A 267 11.30 -8.46 5.77
N GLY A 268 11.32 -7.82 6.95
CA GLY A 268 12.53 -7.33 7.62
C GLY A 268 13.07 -5.98 7.12
N SER A 269 12.46 -5.37 6.10
CA SER A 269 12.82 -4.03 5.61
C SER A 269 11.64 -3.37 4.92
N VAL A 270 11.55 -2.03 5.01
CA VAL A 270 10.50 -1.24 4.32
C VAL A 270 10.58 -1.34 2.80
N GLU A 271 11.74 -1.70 2.25
CA GLU A 271 11.99 -1.83 0.80
C GLU A 271 11.74 -3.24 0.26
N GLN A 272 11.39 -4.19 1.13
CA GLN A 272 11.16 -5.57 0.72
C GLN A 272 9.74 -5.76 0.19
N TYR A 273 9.64 -6.55 -0.87
CA TYR A 273 8.38 -6.84 -1.53
C TYR A 273 7.48 -7.72 -0.67
N VAL A 274 6.22 -7.32 -0.54
CA VAL A 274 5.14 -8.13 0.03
C VAL A 274 3.99 -8.13 -0.97
N GLU A 275 3.48 -9.30 -1.33
CA GLU A 275 2.48 -9.46 -2.40
C GLU A 275 1.19 -8.66 -2.17
N VAL A 276 0.70 -8.65 -0.92
CA VAL A 276 -0.54 -7.97 -0.54
C VAL A 276 -0.35 -7.22 0.77
N LYS A 277 -0.74 -5.95 0.78
CA LYS A 277 -0.74 -5.11 1.99
C LYS A 277 -2.17 -4.77 2.41
N ASN A 278 -2.56 -5.19 3.60
CA ASN A 278 -3.89 -4.97 4.16
C ASN A 278 -3.88 -3.81 5.16
N ILE A 279 -4.64 -2.77 4.86
CA ILE A 279 -4.77 -1.56 5.68
C ILE A 279 -6.20 -1.44 6.19
N GLY A 280 -6.37 -1.46 7.51
CA GLY A 280 -7.66 -1.34 8.18
C GLY A 280 -7.95 0.09 8.59
N ILE A 281 -9.06 0.69 8.13
CA ILE A 281 -9.52 1.97 8.64
C ILE A 281 -10.20 1.73 9.99
N ASN A 282 -9.67 2.32 11.06
CA ASN A 282 -10.22 2.22 12.42
C ASN A 282 -11.70 2.66 12.45
N GLN A 283 -12.51 2.10 13.34
CA GLN A 283 -13.94 2.43 13.47
C GLN A 283 -14.20 3.93 13.72
N ASN A 284 -13.24 4.63 14.31
CA ASN A 284 -13.34 6.07 14.52
C ASN A 284 -13.14 6.86 13.22
N GLY A 285 -12.51 6.27 12.19
CA GLY A 285 -12.32 6.77 10.82
C GLY A 285 -11.00 7.50 10.55
N TYR A 286 -10.85 7.99 9.32
CA TYR A 286 -9.60 8.56 8.81
C TYR A 286 -9.84 9.83 7.96
N ASP A 287 -9.30 10.96 8.39
CA ASP A 287 -9.34 12.23 7.68
C ASP A 287 -8.12 12.35 6.74
N LEU A 288 -8.33 12.18 5.44
CA LEU A 288 -7.30 12.34 4.42
C LEU A 288 -7.04 13.84 4.20
N GLN A 289 -5.94 14.34 4.76
CA GLN A 289 -5.61 15.77 4.73
C GLN A 289 -4.91 16.22 3.45
N TYR A 290 -4.17 15.33 2.80
CA TYR A 290 -3.40 15.61 1.60
C TYR A 290 -3.61 14.45 0.63
N PRO A 291 -3.59 14.71 -0.69
CA PRO A 291 -3.58 13.65 -1.67
C PRO A 291 -2.42 12.67 -1.46
N MET A 292 -2.67 11.39 -1.70
CA MET A 292 -1.67 10.33 -1.62
C MET A 292 -1.49 9.66 -2.98
N GLN A 293 -0.24 9.35 -3.31
CA GLN A 293 0.14 8.66 -4.55
C GLN A 293 0.77 7.30 -4.21
N LEU A 294 0.23 6.24 -4.80
CA LEU A 294 0.62 4.87 -4.56
C LEU A 294 1.19 4.25 -5.84
N SER A 295 2.35 3.63 -5.75
CA SER A 295 3.00 2.91 -6.87
C SER A 295 3.48 1.54 -6.39
N LYS A 296 3.80 0.64 -7.32
CA LYS A 296 4.39 -0.66 -6.96
C LYS A 296 5.79 -0.48 -6.38
N SER A 297 6.57 0.43 -6.96
CA SER A 297 7.94 0.72 -6.55
C SER A 297 8.00 1.33 -5.14
N ASP A 298 7.21 2.36 -4.85
CA ASP A 298 7.22 3.03 -3.53
C ASP A 298 6.55 2.19 -2.45
N SER A 299 5.53 1.41 -2.83
CA SER A 299 4.78 0.59 -1.89
C SER A 299 5.34 -0.82 -1.74
N HIS A 300 6.29 -1.24 -2.58
CA HIS A 300 6.85 -2.61 -2.62
C HIS A 300 5.77 -3.71 -2.54
N THR A 301 4.71 -3.57 -3.35
CA THR A 301 3.58 -4.52 -3.42
C THR A 301 2.89 -4.43 -4.77
N ASP A 302 2.24 -5.51 -5.19
CA ASP A 302 1.32 -5.50 -6.34
C ASP A 302 -0.10 -5.10 -5.93
N VAL A 303 -0.47 -5.32 -4.67
CA VAL A 303 -1.85 -5.14 -4.18
C VAL A 303 -1.88 -4.39 -2.86
N ILE A 304 -2.69 -3.33 -2.82
CA ILE A 304 -3.08 -2.63 -1.59
C ILE A 304 -4.58 -2.80 -1.39
N LYS A 305 -4.95 -3.29 -0.20
CA LYS A 305 -6.35 -3.37 0.23
C LYS A 305 -6.59 -2.39 1.36
N ILE A 306 -7.53 -1.46 1.16
CA ILE A 306 -8.02 -0.54 2.19
C ILE A 306 -9.42 -0.99 2.60
N MET A 307 -9.55 -1.46 3.84
CA MET A 307 -10.73 -2.16 4.32
C MET A 307 -11.21 -1.61 5.66
N LYS A 308 -12.46 -1.89 6.04
CA LYS A 308 -12.93 -1.59 7.40
C LYS A 308 -12.08 -2.29 8.47
N GLN A 309 -12.10 -1.77 9.69
CA GLN A 309 -11.39 -2.35 10.83
C GLN A 309 -11.68 -3.86 10.94
N MET A 310 -10.61 -4.65 11.00
CA MET A 310 -10.65 -6.10 11.24
C MET A 310 -11.53 -6.88 10.24
N TYR A 311 -11.65 -6.41 8.99
CA TYR A 311 -12.50 -7.00 7.94
C TYR A 311 -12.32 -8.52 7.77
N ASN A 312 -13.43 -9.26 7.64
CA ASN A 312 -13.47 -10.72 7.51
C ASN A 312 -12.87 -11.48 8.72
N THR A 313 -12.89 -10.89 9.90
CA THR A 313 -12.47 -11.54 11.15
C THR A 313 -13.63 -11.57 12.17
N PRO A 314 -13.56 -12.40 13.22
CA PRO A 314 -14.57 -12.42 14.28
C PRO A 314 -14.74 -11.08 15.02
N SER A 315 -13.75 -10.18 14.92
CA SER A 315 -13.74 -8.88 15.58
C SER A 315 -13.96 -7.72 14.59
N GLU A 316 -14.49 -8.00 13.40
CA GLU A 316 -14.76 -6.98 12.41
C GLU A 316 -15.74 -5.91 12.92
N MET A 317 -15.51 -4.66 12.52
CA MET A 317 -16.44 -3.59 12.89
C MET A 317 -17.81 -3.74 12.20
N ILE A 318 -18.85 -3.25 12.86
CA ILE A 318 -20.20 -3.14 12.29
C ILE A 318 -20.25 -1.97 11.32
N GLY A 319 -20.87 -2.17 10.16
CA GLY A 319 -21.00 -1.15 9.11
C GLY A 319 -19.68 -0.89 8.36
N ASN A 320 -19.65 0.24 7.66
CA ASN A 320 -18.49 0.68 6.90
C ASN A 320 -17.60 1.59 7.75
N ALA A 321 -16.28 1.52 7.53
CA ALA A 321 -15.35 2.52 8.06
C ALA A 321 -15.42 3.80 7.21
N GLU A 322 -14.96 4.93 7.73
CA GLU A 322 -15.08 6.22 7.04
C GLU A 322 -13.70 6.82 6.69
N ILE A 323 -13.54 7.22 5.44
CA ILE A 323 -12.48 8.12 4.97
C ILE A 323 -13.11 9.47 4.62
N LYS A 324 -12.60 10.54 5.21
CA LYS A 324 -13.05 11.90 4.94
C LYS A 324 -11.96 12.73 4.29
N ILE A 325 -12.21 13.22 3.09
CA ILE A 325 -11.33 14.18 2.41
C ILE A 325 -11.43 15.53 3.11
N LEU A 326 -10.29 16.03 3.61
CA LEU A 326 -10.21 17.26 4.38
C LEU A 326 -9.40 18.33 3.62
N LYS A 327 -10.00 18.84 2.54
CA LYS A 327 -9.44 19.92 1.73
C LYS A 327 -9.40 21.25 2.47
N ASN A 328 -10.36 21.52 3.36
CA ASN A 328 -10.46 22.76 4.13
C ASN A 328 -10.44 24.03 3.26
N ASN A 329 -11.01 23.93 2.06
CA ASN A 329 -11.01 24.97 1.03
C ASN A 329 -9.61 25.47 0.62
N ASP A 330 -8.57 24.66 0.85
CA ASP A 330 -7.19 24.96 0.46
C ASP A 330 -6.87 24.33 -0.90
N ASN A 331 -6.84 25.17 -1.94
CA ASN A 331 -6.54 24.74 -3.31
C ASN A 331 -5.07 24.32 -3.49
N SER A 332 -4.16 24.72 -2.60
CA SER A 332 -2.75 24.34 -2.71
C SER A 332 -2.56 22.84 -2.51
N LYS A 333 -3.47 22.18 -1.77
CA LYS A 333 -3.44 20.72 -1.54
C LYS A 333 -3.63 19.89 -2.79
N GLU A 334 -4.35 20.41 -3.78
CA GLU A 334 -4.63 19.71 -5.04
C GLU A 334 -3.63 20.08 -6.15
N SER A 335 -2.70 21.00 -5.87
CA SER A 335 -1.68 21.44 -6.84
C SER A 335 -0.69 20.32 -7.12
N ASN A 336 -0.43 20.05 -8.40
CA ASN A 336 0.48 19.00 -8.89
C ASN A 336 0.08 17.56 -8.48
N THR A 337 -1.21 17.33 -8.21
CA THR A 337 -1.74 15.99 -7.89
C THR A 337 -2.85 15.63 -8.86
N GLN A 338 -2.94 14.36 -9.23
CA GLN A 338 -3.93 13.88 -10.20
C GLN A 338 -5.25 13.48 -9.55
N GLY A 339 -5.23 13.04 -8.30
CA GLY A 339 -6.40 12.70 -7.50
C GLY A 339 -6.04 12.59 -6.01
N TRP A 340 -7.05 12.58 -5.14
CA TRP A 340 -6.83 12.45 -3.68
C TRP A 340 -6.22 11.12 -3.28
N ILE A 341 -6.55 10.06 -4.00
CA ILE A 341 -5.92 8.75 -3.92
C ILE A 341 -5.59 8.36 -5.35
N SER A 342 -4.32 8.43 -5.72
CA SER A 342 -3.86 8.03 -7.05
C SER A 342 -3.02 6.76 -7.02
N THR A 343 -3.11 5.96 -8.08
CA THR A 343 -2.28 4.76 -8.26
C THR A 343 -1.49 4.85 -9.56
N SER A 344 -0.29 4.28 -9.60
CA SER A 344 0.53 4.15 -10.82
C SER A 344 1.17 2.75 -10.93
N GLU A 345 1.89 2.50 -12.03
CA GLU A 345 2.68 1.28 -12.27
C GLU A 345 1.89 -0.04 -12.27
N GLY A 346 0.60 -0.01 -12.61
CA GLY A 346 -0.23 -1.22 -12.67
C GLY A 346 -0.62 -1.76 -11.28
N LEU A 347 -0.53 -0.91 -10.24
CA LEU A 347 -0.90 -1.28 -8.87
C LEU A 347 -2.39 -1.65 -8.79
N GLN A 348 -2.71 -2.70 -8.02
CA GLN A 348 -4.09 -3.07 -7.72
C GLN A 348 -4.53 -2.43 -6.41
N LEU A 349 -5.53 -1.55 -6.46
CA LEU A 349 -6.12 -0.90 -5.31
C LEU A 349 -7.53 -1.42 -5.06
N ARG A 350 -7.79 -1.90 -3.83
CA ARG A 350 -9.07 -2.50 -3.47
C ARG A 350 -9.64 -1.85 -2.22
N PHE A 351 -10.86 -1.35 -2.33
CA PHE A 351 -11.61 -0.78 -1.21
C PHE A 351 -12.72 -1.73 -0.76
N GLN A 352 -12.82 -1.98 0.55
CA GLN A 352 -13.77 -2.94 1.12
C GLN A 352 -14.50 -2.35 2.33
N CYS A 353 -15.81 -2.13 2.19
CA CYS A 353 -16.69 -1.57 3.23
C CYS A 353 -16.25 -0.19 3.73
N ILE A 354 -16.04 0.75 2.81
CA ILE A 354 -15.58 2.12 3.12
C ILE A 354 -16.62 3.16 2.68
N ASN A 355 -16.92 4.12 3.55
CA ASN A 355 -17.61 5.35 3.21
C ASN A 355 -16.58 6.43 2.91
N ILE A 356 -16.65 7.05 1.74
CA ILE A 356 -15.82 8.17 1.34
C ILE A 356 -16.70 9.42 1.28
N ILE A 357 -16.36 10.39 2.12
CA ILE A 357 -17.03 11.69 2.22
C ILE A 357 -16.00 12.81 2.10
N MET A 358 -16.45 14.05 2.06
CA MET A 358 -15.56 15.23 2.12
C MET A 358 -16.04 16.24 3.17
N ASP A 359 -15.19 17.21 3.48
CA ASP A 359 -15.62 18.36 4.26
C ASP A 359 -16.68 19.20 3.52
N THR A 360 -17.57 19.81 4.29
CA THR A 360 -18.78 20.46 3.75
C THR A 360 -18.52 21.84 3.14
N ILE A 361 -17.33 22.40 3.34
CA ILE A 361 -16.98 23.76 2.91
C ILE A 361 -16.24 23.78 1.58
N SER A 362 -15.68 22.65 1.16
CA SER A 362 -14.84 22.56 -0.04
C SER A 362 -15.63 22.18 -1.28
N LYS A 363 -15.03 22.51 -2.42
CA LYS A 363 -15.23 21.82 -3.70
C LYS A 363 -13.88 21.23 -4.12
N LEU A 364 -13.87 19.98 -4.56
CA LEU A 364 -12.66 19.31 -5.06
C LEU A 364 -12.44 19.70 -6.51
N SER A 365 -11.20 19.89 -6.95
CA SER A 365 -10.88 20.19 -8.37
C SER A 365 -10.25 19.01 -9.11
N ILE A 366 -9.99 17.92 -8.39
CA ILE A 366 -9.41 16.67 -8.88
C ILE A 366 -10.28 15.48 -8.42
N PRO A 367 -10.17 14.31 -9.07
CA PRO A 367 -10.87 13.09 -8.69
C PRO A 367 -10.52 12.68 -7.26
N ILE A 368 -11.42 11.89 -6.67
CA ILE A 368 -11.13 11.22 -5.41
C ILE A 368 -10.19 10.05 -5.67
N VAL A 369 -10.54 9.20 -6.63
CA VAL A 369 -9.69 8.08 -7.06
C VAL A 369 -9.24 8.31 -8.49
N TYR A 370 -7.93 8.33 -8.71
CA TYR A 370 -7.33 8.47 -10.03
C TYR A 370 -6.46 7.25 -10.34
N ILE A 371 -6.82 6.50 -11.36
CA ILE A 371 -6.07 5.30 -11.75
C ILE A 371 -5.15 5.61 -12.92
N GLU A 372 -3.85 5.49 -12.67
CA GLU A 372 -2.77 5.55 -13.65
C GLU A 372 -2.05 4.19 -13.77
N GLY A 373 -1.28 4.01 -14.85
CA GLY A 373 -0.50 2.79 -15.11
C GLY A 373 -1.29 1.69 -15.84
N THR A 374 -0.65 1.06 -16.82
CA THR A 374 -1.27 -0.03 -17.57
C THR A 374 -1.45 -1.26 -16.69
N ASN A 375 -2.51 -2.04 -16.91
CA ASN A 375 -2.87 -3.21 -16.10
C ASN A 375 -3.31 -2.89 -14.66
N SER A 376 -3.60 -1.63 -14.32
CA SER A 376 -4.10 -1.25 -13.00
C SER A 376 -5.50 -1.82 -12.75
N ILE A 377 -5.78 -2.22 -11.52
CA ILE A 377 -7.09 -2.74 -11.11
C ILE A 377 -7.61 -1.90 -9.95
N LEU A 378 -8.81 -1.35 -10.11
CA LEU A 378 -9.58 -0.73 -9.04
C LEU A 378 -10.77 -1.63 -8.68
N GLU A 379 -10.80 -2.13 -7.45
CA GLU A 379 -11.93 -2.87 -6.90
C GLU A 379 -12.65 -2.03 -5.84
N LEU A 380 -13.96 -1.82 -6.02
CA LEU A 380 -14.85 -1.13 -5.09
C LEU A 380 -15.88 -2.14 -4.60
N ASN A 381 -15.74 -2.65 -3.38
CA ASN A 381 -16.69 -3.57 -2.77
C ASN A 381 -17.37 -2.94 -1.56
N THR A 382 -18.67 -2.69 -1.68
CA THR A 382 -19.49 -2.05 -0.62
C THR A 382 -18.93 -0.66 -0.24
N VAL A 383 -18.51 0.11 -1.24
CA VAL A 383 -17.95 1.46 -1.06
C VAL A 383 -19.03 2.50 -1.31
N THR A 384 -19.15 3.50 -0.44
CA THR A 384 -20.13 4.59 -0.61
C THR A 384 -19.40 5.92 -0.78
N PHE A 385 -19.52 6.56 -1.95
CA PHE A 385 -19.17 7.96 -2.15
C PHE A 385 -20.41 8.81 -1.88
N SER A 386 -20.36 9.70 -0.87
CA SER A 386 -21.53 10.47 -0.45
C SER A 386 -21.22 11.93 -0.15
N GLY A 387 -22.05 12.84 -0.65
CA GLY A 387 -21.95 14.27 -0.34
C GLY A 387 -20.74 14.93 -0.99
N ILE A 388 -20.39 14.53 -2.20
CA ILE A 388 -19.19 14.99 -2.91
C ILE A 388 -19.54 16.18 -3.81
N LYS A 389 -18.70 17.23 -3.74
CA LYS A 389 -18.76 18.40 -4.62
C LYS A 389 -17.49 18.48 -5.45
N LEU A 390 -17.61 18.28 -6.75
CA LEU A 390 -16.51 18.33 -7.71
C LEU A 390 -16.67 19.56 -8.62
N SER A 391 -15.61 20.34 -8.79
CA SER A 391 -15.58 21.57 -9.57
C SER A 391 -14.27 21.63 -10.36
N PRO A 392 -14.13 20.83 -11.44
CA PRO A 392 -12.89 20.78 -12.19
C PRO A 392 -12.61 22.11 -12.89
N THR A 393 -11.34 22.51 -12.93
CA THR A 393 -10.93 23.85 -13.40
C THR A 393 -10.39 23.87 -14.83
N SER A 394 -9.75 22.79 -15.27
CA SER A 394 -9.13 22.68 -16.60
C SER A 394 -10.01 21.92 -17.59
N GLU A 395 -10.45 20.74 -17.20
CA GLU A 395 -11.13 19.74 -18.04
C GLU A 395 -12.13 18.95 -17.20
N PRO A 396 -13.08 18.22 -17.83
CA PRO A 396 -14.05 17.40 -17.11
C PRO A 396 -13.37 16.26 -16.37
N LYS A 397 -13.85 15.92 -15.17
CA LYS A 397 -13.24 14.88 -14.34
C LYS A 397 -14.26 13.96 -13.67
N GLY A 398 -13.87 12.72 -13.44
CA GLY A 398 -14.62 11.76 -12.62
C GLY A 398 -14.39 11.96 -11.12
N ILE A 399 -15.30 11.50 -10.27
CA ILE A 399 -14.95 11.18 -8.86
C ILE A 399 -14.01 9.97 -8.84
N VAL A 400 -14.34 8.96 -9.64
CA VAL A 400 -13.46 7.86 -10.05
C VAL A 400 -13.06 8.11 -11.50
N GLN A 401 -11.77 8.37 -11.72
CA GLN A 401 -11.21 8.65 -13.03
C GLN A 401 -10.31 7.49 -13.48
N ILE A 402 -10.56 6.98 -14.67
CA ILE A 402 -9.75 5.95 -15.33
C ILE A 402 -9.36 6.47 -16.70
N ASN A 403 -8.08 6.77 -16.88
CA ASN A 403 -7.53 7.32 -18.12
C ASN A 403 -6.35 6.50 -18.66
N VAL A 404 -6.27 5.21 -18.30
CA VAL A 404 -5.16 4.36 -18.70
C VAL A 404 -5.61 3.04 -19.29
N ASP A 405 -5.03 2.74 -20.44
CA ASP A 405 -5.09 1.50 -21.18
C ASP A 405 -4.97 0.24 -20.35
N ASN A 406 -5.74 -0.78 -20.73
CA ASN A 406 -5.71 -2.11 -20.10
C ASN A 406 -6.02 -2.10 -18.59
N SER A 407 -6.70 -1.07 -18.09
CA SER A 407 -7.13 -0.99 -16.69
C SER A 407 -8.46 -1.70 -16.47
N GLN A 408 -8.71 -2.12 -15.23
CA GLN A 408 -9.96 -2.77 -14.82
C GLN A 408 -10.63 -2.03 -13.65
N LEU A 409 -11.93 -1.82 -13.76
CA LEU A 409 -12.81 -1.35 -12.69
C LEU A 409 -13.82 -2.45 -12.33
N ILE A 410 -13.85 -2.84 -11.07
CA ILE A 410 -14.79 -3.81 -10.54
C ILE A 410 -15.56 -3.14 -9.40
N GLY A 411 -16.81 -2.75 -9.65
CA GLY A 411 -17.71 -2.23 -8.65
C GLY A 411 -18.73 -3.29 -8.21
N THR A 412 -18.85 -3.53 -6.91
CA THR A 412 -19.83 -4.45 -6.33
C THR A 412 -20.50 -3.80 -5.12
N ASN A 413 -21.83 -3.82 -5.05
CA ASN A 413 -22.62 -3.29 -3.92
C ASN A 413 -22.25 -1.84 -3.52
N SER A 414 -21.70 -1.06 -4.45
CA SER A 414 -21.14 0.26 -4.17
C SER A 414 -22.11 1.37 -4.54
N LYS A 415 -22.04 2.49 -3.84
CA LYS A 415 -23.01 3.58 -3.92
C LYS A 415 -22.33 4.92 -4.22
N PHE A 416 -22.96 5.71 -5.07
CA PHE A 416 -22.60 7.07 -5.40
C PHE A 416 -23.83 7.94 -5.17
N GLN A 417 -23.81 8.82 -4.17
CA GLN A 417 -25.01 9.54 -3.79
C GLN A 417 -24.77 10.98 -3.35
N ASN A 418 -25.75 11.84 -3.61
CA ASN A 418 -25.70 13.27 -3.25
C ASN A 418 -24.42 13.92 -3.79
N ILE A 419 -24.24 13.85 -5.10
CA ILE A 419 -23.05 14.34 -5.80
C ILE A 419 -23.43 15.56 -6.62
N GLU A 420 -22.63 16.61 -6.52
CA GLU A 420 -22.76 17.85 -7.29
C GLU A 420 -21.46 18.06 -8.08
N ILE A 421 -21.57 18.20 -9.40
CA ILE A 421 -20.45 18.45 -10.31
C ILE A 421 -20.75 19.70 -11.15
N ASP A 422 -19.86 20.69 -11.10
CA ASP A 422 -20.04 21.96 -11.82
C ASP A 422 -18.79 22.39 -12.61
N SER A 423 -18.72 23.66 -13.02
CA SER A 423 -17.58 24.25 -13.74
C SER A 423 -17.32 23.58 -15.09
N LYS A 424 -16.22 22.83 -15.26
CA LYS A 424 -15.89 22.14 -16.51
C LYS A 424 -16.66 20.84 -16.72
N GLY A 425 -17.53 20.48 -15.78
CA GLY A 425 -18.33 19.26 -15.85
C GLY A 425 -17.57 18.04 -15.36
N GLY A 426 -18.18 16.87 -15.52
CA GLY A 426 -17.62 15.62 -15.02
C GLY A 426 -18.67 14.58 -14.69
N ASN A 427 -18.25 13.50 -14.03
CA ASN A 427 -19.05 12.29 -13.84
C ASN A 427 -18.77 11.66 -12.48
N ALA A 428 -19.64 10.79 -11.98
CA ALA A 428 -19.26 9.96 -10.82
C ALA A 428 -18.16 8.97 -11.21
N ILE A 429 -18.30 8.32 -12.36
CA ILE A 429 -17.27 7.45 -12.96
C ILE A 429 -16.99 7.97 -14.38
N ARG A 430 -15.73 8.29 -14.64
CA ARG A 430 -15.27 8.73 -15.96
C ARG A 430 -14.22 7.76 -16.48
N ILE A 431 -14.54 7.10 -17.60
CA ILE A 431 -13.66 6.17 -18.29
C ILE A 431 -13.28 6.79 -19.64
N GLU A 432 -12.00 7.10 -19.79
CA GLU A 432 -11.42 7.64 -21.02
C GLU A 432 -10.42 6.65 -21.59
N ASN A 433 -10.83 5.87 -22.59
CA ASN A 433 -9.91 5.01 -23.33
C ASN A 433 -9.44 5.74 -24.60
N SER A 434 -8.33 6.47 -24.46
CA SER A 434 -7.68 7.20 -25.56
C SER A 434 -6.34 6.61 -26.01
N GLY A 435 -5.80 5.60 -25.31
CA GLY A 435 -4.61 4.88 -25.74
C GLY A 435 -4.98 3.66 -26.60
N SER A 436 -4.16 2.62 -26.70
CA SER A 436 -4.30 1.51 -27.67
C SER A 436 -4.96 0.23 -27.15
N ASN A 437 -5.29 0.12 -25.85
CA ASN A 437 -5.79 -1.13 -25.24
C ASN A 437 -7.12 -0.94 -24.51
N PRO A 438 -7.97 -1.98 -24.44
CA PRO A 438 -9.32 -1.87 -23.87
C PRO A 438 -9.29 -1.58 -22.37
N VAL A 439 -10.27 -0.81 -21.87
CA VAL A 439 -10.57 -0.69 -20.44
C VAL A 439 -11.76 -1.60 -20.13
N THR A 440 -11.71 -2.34 -19.03
CA THR A 440 -12.84 -3.19 -18.59
C THR A 440 -13.47 -2.62 -17.33
N ALA A 441 -14.78 -2.34 -17.37
CA ALA A 441 -15.57 -1.93 -16.22
C ALA A 441 -16.73 -2.89 -16.02
N THR A 442 -16.87 -3.43 -14.81
CA THR A 442 -18.02 -4.26 -14.40
C THR A 442 -18.61 -3.70 -13.11
N LEU A 443 -19.90 -3.35 -13.15
CA LEU A 443 -20.64 -2.77 -12.03
C LEU A 443 -21.81 -3.69 -11.69
N THR A 444 -21.79 -4.29 -10.50
CA THR A 444 -22.81 -5.24 -10.03
C THR A 444 -23.46 -4.74 -8.76
N ALA A 445 -24.80 -4.65 -8.74
CA ALA A 445 -25.56 -4.14 -7.60
C ALA A 445 -25.12 -2.75 -7.12
N CYS A 446 -24.65 -1.90 -8.05
CA CYS A 446 -24.22 -0.54 -7.74
C CYS A 446 -25.41 0.43 -7.78
N GLU A 447 -25.42 1.44 -6.91
CA GLU A 447 -26.47 2.46 -6.87
C GLU A 447 -25.89 3.87 -7.10
N PHE A 448 -26.41 4.57 -8.09
CA PHE A 448 -26.14 5.98 -8.38
C PHE A 448 -27.41 6.76 -8.07
N ASN A 449 -27.39 7.66 -7.10
CA ASN A 449 -28.60 8.30 -6.60
C ASN A 449 -28.40 9.80 -6.35
N THR A 450 -29.18 10.65 -7.02
CA THR A 450 -29.13 12.10 -6.84
C THR A 450 -27.73 12.62 -7.18
N ILE A 451 -27.43 12.59 -8.48
CA ILE A 451 -26.16 13.07 -9.05
C ILE A 451 -26.50 14.19 -10.01
N ASP A 452 -26.06 15.40 -9.71
CA ASP A 452 -26.22 16.57 -10.57
C ASP A 452 -24.86 16.91 -11.19
N SER A 453 -24.79 16.98 -12.51
CA SER A 453 -23.60 17.38 -13.25
C SER A 453 -23.91 18.42 -14.33
N ILE A 454 -22.88 19.07 -14.86
CA ILE A 454 -22.93 19.94 -16.03
C ILE A 454 -22.18 19.23 -17.17
N GLY A 455 -22.74 19.27 -18.38
CA GLY A 455 -22.11 18.76 -19.60
C GLY A 455 -20.77 19.45 -19.86
N ASP A 456 -19.85 18.73 -20.51
CA ASP A 456 -18.57 19.33 -20.87
C ASP A 456 -18.67 20.32 -22.03
N SER A 457 -17.54 20.91 -22.43
CA SER A 457 -17.48 21.89 -23.52
C SER A 457 -17.90 21.38 -24.89
N ASN A 458 -18.17 20.07 -25.03
CA ASN A 458 -18.70 19.44 -26.25
C ASN A 458 -20.12 18.88 -26.04
N GLY A 459 -20.79 19.22 -24.93
CA GLY A 459 -22.14 18.72 -24.62
C GLY A 459 -22.19 17.25 -24.24
N ARG A 460 -21.04 16.64 -23.92
CA ARG A 460 -20.98 15.25 -23.45
C ARG A 460 -21.38 15.24 -21.97
N GLY A 461 -22.28 14.33 -21.62
CA GLY A 461 -22.88 14.27 -20.30
C GLY A 461 -22.60 12.96 -19.57
N GLY A 462 -23.66 12.31 -19.10
CA GLY A 462 -23.58 11.08 -18.30
C GLY A 462 -23.25 11.36 -16.84
N SER A 463 -24.11 12.06 -16.10
CA SER A 463 -23.76 12.53 -14.75
C SER A 463 -23.25 11.41 -13.82
N ALA A 464 -23.77 10.19 -13.97
CA ALA A 464 -23.24 9.01 -13.30
C ALA A 464 -22.02 8.43 -14.03
N ILE A 465 -22.17 8.02 -15.30
CA ILE A 465 -21.11 7.35 -16.05
C ILE A 465 -20.87 8.04 -17.39
N TYR A 466 -19.61 8.40 -17.63
CA TYR A 466 -19.09 8.68 -18.96
C TYR A 466 -18.14 7.58 -19.39
N MET A 467 -18.32 7.09 -20.62
CA MET A 467 -17.41 6.15 -21.25
C MET A 467 -17.05 6.61 -22.66
N GLU A 468 -15.76 6.77 -22.91
CA GLU A 468 -15.19 6.83 -24.24
C GLU A 468 -14.42 5.53 -24.51
N SER A 469 -14.79 4.82 -25.57
CA SER A 469 -14.22 3.53 -25.95
C SER A 469 -13.69 3.55 -27.38
N LYS A 470 -12.45 4.04 -27.56
CA LYS A 470 -11.80 4.03 -28.89
C LYS A 470 -11.15 2.68 -29.26
N HIS A 471 -10.90 1.81 -28.27
CA HIS A 471 -10.12 0.58 -28.48
C HIS A 471 -10.73 -0.63 -27.75
N GLY A 472 -11.99 -0.93 -28.03
CA GLY A 472 -12.62 -2.19 -27.64
C GLY A 472 -12.94 -2.35 -26.16
N SER A 473 -13.19 -1.25 -25.44
CA SER A 473 -13.50 -1.31 -24.00
C SER A 473 -14.77 -2.10 -23.72
N LYS A 474 -14.85 -2.62 -22.49
CA LYS A 474 -15.99 -3.35 -21.97
C LYS A 474 -16.62 -2.59 -20.81
N LEU A 475 -17.92 -2.37 -20.85
CA LEU A 475 -18.75 -1.89 -19.75
C LEU A 475 -19.93 -2.83 -19.55
N VAL A 476 -19.98 -3.49 -18.40
CA VAL A 476 -21.11 -4.34 -18.00
C VAL A 476 -21.70 -3.81 -16.72
N ILE A 477 -23.02 -3.61 -16.74
CA ILE A 477 -23.81 -3.17 -15.60
C ILE A 477 -24.85 -4.25 -15.32
N ASP A 478 -24.88 -4.79 -14.09
CA ASP A 478 -25.69 -5.95 -13.74
C ASP A 478 -26.12 -5.98 -12.26
N GLY A 479 -26.82 -7.02 -11.84
CA GLY A 479 -27.06 -7.40 -10.46
C GLY A 479 -28.01 -6.47 -9.73
N SER A 480 -29.11 -6.06 -10.36
CA SER A 480 -30.06 -5.09 -9.80
C SER A 480 -29.43 -3.71 -9.52
N SER A 481 -28.46 -3.29 -10.34
CA SER A 481 -27.90 -1.94 -10.27
C SER A 481 -28.96 -0.85 -10.52
N LYS A 482 -28.75 0.36 -10.01
CA LYS A 482 -29.73 1.45 -10.07
C LYS A 482 -29.09 2.80 -10.39
N PHE A 483 -29.73 3.55 -11.28
CA PHE A 483 -29.45 4.94 -11.58
C PHE A 483 -30.73 5.73 -11.33
N LEU A 484 -30.73 6.53 -10.27
CA LEU A 484 -31.91 7.22 -9.77
C LEU A 484 -31.61 8.71 -9.71
N LYS A 485 -32.44 9.53 -10.37
CA LYS A 485 -32.36 10.99 -10.25
C LYS A 485 -30.97 11.53 -10.63
N CYS A 486 -30.44 11.02 -11.73
CA CYS A 486 -29.19 11.49 -12.33
C CYS A 486 -29.49 12.59 -13.34
N VAL A 487 -28.94 13.78 -13.14
CA VAL A 487 -29.26 14.98 -13.92
C VAL A 487 -28.00 15.49 -14.58
N ILE A 488 -28.07 15.67 -15.90
CA ILE A 488 -27.08 16.45 -16.64
C ILE A 488 -27.70 17.76 -17.10
N ASN A 489 -27.10 18.87 -16.69
CA ASN A 489 -27.42 20.19 -17.21
C ASN A 489 -26.52 20.48 -18.42
N GLU A 490 -27.06 21.04 -19.51
CA GLU A 490 -26.26 21.44 -20.68
C GLU A 490 -25.52 20.29 -21.38
N GLY A 491 -26.06 19.07 -21.33
CA GLY A 491 -25.43 17.88 -21.89
C GLY A 491 -26.41 16.79 -22.31
N ASN A 492 -25.88 15.67 -22.78
CA ASN A 492 -26.65 14.51 -23.21
C ASN A 492 -26.45 13.31 -22.27
N GLY A 493 -27.46 12.46 -22.12
CA GLY A 493 -27.37 11.28 -21.25
C GLY A 493 -27.47 11.65 -19.78
N GLY A 494 -28.69 11.65 -19.21
CA GLY A 494 -28.87 12.06 -17.81
C GLY A 494 -28.07 11.20 -16.83
N ALA A 495 -28.12 9.88 -16.97
CA ALA A 495 -27.31 8.95 -16.19
C ALA A 495 -26.02 8.54 -16.92
N ILE A 496 -26.14 8.08 -18.17
CA ILE A 496 -25.03 7.45 -18.91
C ILE A 496 -24.82 8.14 -20.25
N TYR A 497 -23.57 8.48 -20.54
CA TYR A 497 -23.12 8.88 -21.87
C TYR A 497 -22.03 7.90 -22.32
N ALA A 498 -22.20 7.30 -23.50
CA ALA A 498 -21.24 6.38 -24.08
C ALA A 498 -20.92 6.76 -25.53
N ASP A 499 -19.63 6.89 -25.84
CA ASP A 499 -19.08 7.09 -27.18
C ASP A 499 -18.17 5.90 -27.54
N ILE A 500 -18.57 5.12 -28.55
CA ILE A 500 -17.97 3.83 -28.86
C ILE A 500 -17.42 3.81 -30.30
N ASP A 501 -16.17 3.38 -30.46
CA ASP A 501 -15.62 3.01 -31.77
C ASP A 501 -16.00 1.55 -32.09
N TYR A 502 -16.93 1.39 -33.04
CA TYR A 502 -17.46 0.10 -33.46
C TYR A 502 -16.50 -0.71 -34.34
N SER A 503 -15.37 -0.15 -34.78
CA SER A 503 -14.37 -0.88 -35.58
C SER A 503 -13.57 -1.90 -34.76
N SER A 504 -13.59 -1.75 -33.44
CA SER A 504 -12.91 -2.62 -32.48
C SER A 504 -13.92 -3.52 -31.75
N GLN A 505 -13.50 -4.71 -31.32
CA GLN A 505 -14.38 -5.57 -30.54
C GLN A 505 -14.62 -4.95 -29.15
N PHE A 506 -15.84 -4.52 -28.88
CA PHE A 506 -16.25 -3.88 -27.63
C PHE A 506 -17.42 -4.63 -26.98
N GLU A 507 -17.76 -4.26 -25.74
CA GLU A 507 -18.96 -4.74 -25.06
C GLU A 507 -19.57 -3.63 -24.19
N PHE A 508 -20.81 -3.25 -24.45
CA PHE A 508 -21.61 -2.41 -23.56
C PHE A 508 -22.95 -3.09 -23.27
N LYS A 509 -23.06 -3.66 -22.06
CA LYS A 509 -24.24 -4.43 -21.64
C LYS A 509 -24.87 -3.87 -20.39
N ILE A 510 -26.19 -3.81 -20.41
CA ILE A 510 -27.02 -3.44 -19.27
C ILE A 510 -28.00 -4.58 -19.00
N ASN A 511 -27.70 -5.32 -17.95
CA ASN A 511 -28.47 -6.45 -17.46
C ASN A 511 -29.12 -6.06 -16.13
N ASP A 512 -30.33 -6.58 -15.86
CA ASP A 512 -31.11 -6.35 -14.62
C ASP A 512 -30.79 -5.02 -13.91
N THR A 513 -31.04 -3.91 -14.58
CA THR A 513 -30.64 -2.57 -14.09
C THR A 513 -31.79 -1.61 -14.21
N LEU A 514 -31.98 -0.78 -13.20
CA LEU A 514 -33.01 0.26 -13.15
C LEU A 514 -32.41 1.63 -13.47
N ILE A 515 -32.98 2.35 -14.44
CA ILE A 515 -32.65 3.75 -14.75
C ILE A 515 -33.94 4.59 -14.70
N GLN A 516 -34.06 5.45 -13.69
CA GLN A 516 -35.32 6.12 -13.38
C GLN A 516 -35.12 7.56 -12.92
N GLU A 517 -36.05 8.43 -13.36
CA GLU A 517 -36.11 9.85 -12.98
C GLU A 517 -34.82 10.62 -13.33
N CYS A 518 -34.07 10.13 -14.32
CA CYS A 518 -32.89 10.81 -14.86
C CYS A 518 -33.30 11.89 -15.86
N VAL A 519 -32.51 12.96 -15.94
CA VAL A 519 -32.86 14.14 -16.74
C VAL A 519 -31.67 14.63 -17.58
N ALA A 520 -31.91 14.90 -18.86
CA ALA A 520 -30.97 15.59 -19.74
C ALA A 520 -31.53 16.94 -20.18
N LYS A 521 -30.87 18.04 -19.77
CA LYS A 521 -31.31 19.40 -20.08
C LYS A 521 -30.51 20.05 -21.19
N GLU A 522 -31.20 20.78 -22.05
CA GLU A 522 -30.59 21.48 -23.17
C GLU A 522 -29.84 22.74 -22.72
N ASN A 523 -28.84 23.13 -23.51
CA ASN A 523 -28.33 24.48 -23.55
C ASN A 523 -28.58 25.07 -24.94
N ALA A 524 -29.61 25.91 -25.04
CA ALA A 524 -30.02 26.56 -26.30
C ALA A 524 -28.98 27.56 -26.85
N LEU A 525 -27.95 27.92 -26.07
CA LEU A 525 -26.86 28.80 -26.51
C LEU A 525 -25.70 28.03 -27.15
N GLN A 526 -25.64 26.70 -27.00
CA GLN A 526 -24.58 25.89 -27.62
C GLN A 526 -24.84 25.71 -29.11
N THR A 527 -23.75 25.61 -29.88
CA THR A 527 -23.80 25.36 -31.33
C THR A 527 -23.96 23.89 -31.69
N TYR A 528 -23.93 23.00 -30.70
CA TYR A 528 -24.08 21.55 -30.85
C TYR A 528 -25.31 21.05 -30.05
N PRO A 529 -25.93 19.92 -30.45
CA PRO A 529 -27.11 19.39 -29.79
C PRO A 529 -26.84 18.91 -28.35
N THR A 530 -27.67 19.37 -27.41
CA THR A 530 -27.71 18.95 -26.00
C THR A 530 -29.15 18.67 -25.58
N GLY A 531 -29.36 18.01 -24.44
CA GLY A 531 -30.70 17.70 -23.93
C GLY A 531 -31.34 16.45 -24.53
N TYR A 532 -30.55 15.49 -25.00
CA TYR A 532 -31.03 14.19 -25.53
C TYR A 532 -30.71 13.05 -24.56
N GLY A 533 -31.57 12.03 -24.53
CA GLY A 533 -31.32 10.80 -23.78
C GLY A 533 -31.43 11.01 -22.27
N GLY A 534 -32.63 11.15 -21.73
CA GLY A 534 -32.82 11.49 -20.32
C GLY A 534 -32.22 10.46 -19.36
N GLY A 535 -32.20 9.18 -19.74
CA GLY A 535 -31.41 8.15 -19.06
C GLY A 535 -30.05 7.93 -19.72
N ILE A 536 -30.06 7.56 -20.99
CA ILE A 536 -28.87 7.16 -21.75
C ILE A 536 -28.76 7.95 -23.05
N PHE A 537 -27.57 8.44 -23.34
CA PHE A 537 -27.18 8.86 -24.68
C PHE A 537 -26.05 7.96 -25.18
N LEU A 538 -26.30 7.26 -26.28
CA LEU A 538 -25.34 6.38 -26.93
C LEU A 538 -24.95 6.96 -28.29
N THR A 539 -23.65 7.03 -28.55
CA THR A 539 -23.10 7.44 -29.83
C THR A 539 -21.88 6.61 -30.19
N GLY A 540 -21.42 6.75 -31.43
CA GLY A 540 -20.19 6.10 -31.84
C GLY A 540 -19.74 6.44 -33.25
N SER A 541 -18.61 5.84 -33.60
CA SER A 541 -17.95 5.92 -34.90
C SER A 541 -17.78 4.53 -35.51
N GLY A 542 -17.63 4.48 -36.84
CA GLY A 542 -17.61 3.21 -37.58
C GLY A 542 -19.02 2.62 -37.76
N ASP A 543 -19.06 1.44 -38.38
CA ASP A 543 -20.31 0.72 -38.66
C ASP A 543 -20.45 -0.43 -37.66
N TYR A 544 -21.48 -0.36 -36.83
CA TYR A 544 -21.75 -1.40 -35.84
C TYR A 544 -22.33 -2.64 -36.53
N ASP A 545 -21.73 -3.81 -36.27
CA ASP A 545 -22.29 -5.10 -36.64
C ASP A 545 -23.10 -5.68 -35.48
N PRO A 546 -24.46 -5.71 -35.56
CA PRO A 546 -25.31 -6.27 -34.52
C PRO A 546 -25.06 -7.75 -34.23
N SER A 547 -24.46 -8.51 -35.17
CA SER A 547 -24.16 -9.94 -34.99
C SER A 547 -23.15 -10.18 -33.86
N THR A 548 -22.31 -9.19 -33.56
CA THR A 548 -21.31 -9.23 -32.48
C THR A 548 -21.95 -9.21 -31.09
N LYS A 549 -23.18 -8.70 -30.97
CA LYS A 549 -23.88 -8.49 -29.69
C LYS A 549 -23.05 -7.63 -28.71
N GLY A 550 -22.26 -6.70 -29.25
CA GLY A 550 -21.50 -5.73 -28.47
C GLY A 550 -22.40 -4.81 -27.65
N LEU A 551 -23.56 -4.43 -28.19
CA LEU A 551 -24.62 -3.70 -27.49
C LEU A 551 -25.75 -4.66 -27.07
N ASP A 552 -26.03 -4.74 -25.77
CA ASP A 552 -27.13 -5.56 -25.22
C ASP A 552 -27.82 -4.88 -24.03
N PHE A 553 -29.01 -4.32 -24.28
CA PHE A 553 -29.83 -3.63 -23.26
C PHE A 553 -31.10 -4.41 -22.88
N LYS A 554 -31.17 -5.73 -23.18
CA LYS A 554 -32.35 -6.57 -22.90
C LYS A 554 -32.82 -6.51 -21.45
N GLY A 555 -31.88 -6.49 -20.51
CA GLY A 555 -32.18 -6.55 -19.08
C GLY A 555 -32.48 -5.20 -18.44
N MET A 556 -32.46 -4.11 -19.21
CA MET A 556 -32.66 -2.76 -18.68
C MET A 556 -34.13 -2.48 -18.39
N LYS A 557 -34.39 -1.83 -17.25
CA LYS A 557 -35.66 -1.20 -16.89
C LYS A 557 -35.44 0.31 -16.86
N ILE A 558 -36.00 1.02 -17.83
CA ILE A 558 -35.85 2.46 -17.99
C ILE A 558 -37.24 3.12 -18.01
N TYR A 559 -37.50 4.08 -17.13
CA TYR A 559 -38.80 4.75 -17.06
C TYR A 559 -38.76 6.09 -16.29
N ASN A 560 -39.75 6.95 -16.57
CA ASN A 560 -39.91 8.28 -15.97
C ASN A 560 -38.67 9.18 -16.11
N ASN A 561 -37.87 8.97 -17.16
CA ASN A 561 -36.76 9.85 -17.50
C ASN A 561 -37.27 11.00 -18.37
N SER A 562 -36.51 12.10 -18.44
CA SER A 562 -36.89 13.26 -19.25
C SER A 562 -35.71 13.82 -20.00
N ALA A 563 -35.92 14.15 -21.27
CA ALA A 563 -34.98 14.89 -22.10
C ALA A 563 -35.68 16.17 -22.61
N ASP A 564 -34.96 17.29 -22.71
CA ASP A 564 -35.55 18.53 -23.23
C ASP A 564 -35.79 18.47 -24.75
N LYS A 565 -35.01 17.66 -25.49
CA LYS A 565 -35.08 17.57 -26.95
C LYS A 565 -35.71 16.29 -27.48
N GLY A 566 -35.21 15.13 -27.08
CA GLY A 566 -35.61 13.84 -27.63
C GLY A 566 -34.96 12.65 -26.95
N GLY A 567 -35.58 11.48 -27.10
CA GLY A 567 -35.24 10.26 -26.38
C GLY A 567 -35.37 10.48 -24.87
N GLN A 568 -36.61 10.56 -24.37
CA GLN A 568 -36.89 10.81 -22.95
C GLN A 568 -36.13 9.83 -22.06
N SER A 569 -35.98 8.58 -22.51
CA SER A 569 -35.20 7.55 -21.83
C SER A 569 -33.89 7.24 -22.54
N LEU A 570 -33.93 6.87 -23.83
CA LEU A 570 -32.74 6.50 -24.61
C LEU A 570 -32.70 7.31 -25.91
N TYR A 571 -31.56 7.91 -26.19
CA TYR A 571 -31.25 8.48 -27.51
C TYR A 571 -30.00 7.86 -28.10
N VAL A 572 -30.06 7.43 -29.37
CA VAL A 572 -28.95 6.77 -30.07
C VAL A 572 -28.57 7.55 -31.33
N ALA A 573 -27.31 7.95 -31.47
CA ALA A 573 -26.77 8.54 -32.70
C ALA A 573 -25.65 7.64 -33.27
N MET A 574 -25.99 6.80 -34.25
CA MET A 574 -25.00 5.99 -34.97
C MET A 574 -25.47 5.64 -36.37
N THR A 575 -24.55 5.34 -37.30
CA THR A 575 -24.88 5.02 -38.70
C THR A 575 -25.71 3.76 -38.87
N SER A 576 -25.61 2.79 -37.94
CA SER A 576 -26.25 1.48 -38.05
C SER A 576 -27.46 1.30 -37.11
N VAL A 577 -28.12 2.40 -36.72
CA VAL A 577 -29.23 2.36 -35.75
C VAL A 577 -30.41 1.53 -36.25
N GLU A 578 -30.72 1.60 -37.54
CA GLU A 578 -31.82 0.85 -38.15
C GLU A 578 -31.53 -0.66 -38.14
N GLU A 579 -30.31 -1.06 -38.49
CA GLU A 579 -29.87 -2.46 -38.47
C GLU A 579 -29.90 -3.03 -37.05
N TRP A 580 -29.42 -2.28 -36.06
CA TRP A 580 -29.44 -2.71 -34.67
C TRP A 580 -30.86 -2.89 -34.14
N CYS A 581 -31.76 -1.94 -34.43
CA CYS A 581 -33.16 -2.03 -34.05
C CYS A 581 -33.90 -3.21 -34.71
N LYS A 582 -33.50 -3.62 -35.92
CA LYS A 582 -34.06 -4.77 -36.63
C LYS A 582 -33.45 -6.11 -36.19
N PHE A 583 -32.30 -6.09 -35.52
CA PHE A 583 -31.60 -7.30 -35.13
C PHE A 583 -32.27 -8.04 -33.96
N GLY A 584 -32.24 -9.37 -34.01
CA GLY A 584 -32.93 -10.22 -33.04
C GLY A 584 -34.44 -10.28 -33.26
N ILE A 585 -35.19 -10.54 -32.19
CA ILE A 585 -36.66 -10.57 -32.24
C ILE A 585 -37.21 -9.22 -31.76
N ALA A 586 -37.88 -8.50 -32.66
CA ALA A 586 -38.63 -7.27 -32.34
C ALA A 586 -37.83 -6.21 -31.56
N GLY A 587 -36.54 -6.03 -31.88
CA GLY A 587 -35.67 -5.01 -31.25
C GLY A 587 -35.26 -5.31 -29.81
N GLU A 588 -35.30 -6.58 -29.39
CA GLU A 588 -35.01 -7.00 -28.01
C GLU A 588 -33.70 -6.45 -27.43
N TYR A 589 -32.66 -6.26 -28.24
CA TYR A 589 -31.35 -5.74 -27.80
C TYR A 589 -31.35 -4.25 -27.46
N VAL A 590 -32.40 -3.51 -27.86
CA VAL A 590 -32.53 -2.05 -27.68
C VAL A 590 -33.61 -1.73 -26.64
N LYS A 591 -34.74 -2.44 -26.70
CA LYS A 591 -36.00 -2.04 -26.04
C LYS A 591 -35.94 -2.03 -24.51
N GLY A 592 -35.18 -2.93 -23.88
CA GLY A 592 -35.31 -3.17 -22.44
C GLY A 592 -36.77 -3.46 -22.06
N ASN A 593 -37.37 -2.62 -21.22
CA ASN A 593 -38.79 -2.68 -20.82
C ASN A 593 -39.75 -1.86 -21.71
N TYR A 594 -39.33 -1.32 -22.85
CA TYR A 594 -40.20 -0.60 -23.79
C TYR A 594 -41.30 -1.51 -24.35
N SER A 595 -42.53 -0.99 -24.41
CA SER A 595 -43.70 -1.69 -24.93
C SER A 595 -44.32 -0.93 -26.10
N ASP A 596 -44.41 -1.58 -27.26
CA ASP A 596 -45.08 -1.05 -28.45
C ASP A 596 -46.56 -0.67 -28.22
N LYS A 597 -47.15 -1.14 -27.12
CA LYS A 597 -48.55 -0.85 -26.74
C LYS A 597 -48.68 0.24 -25.67
N TYR A 598 -47.66 0.43 -24.83
CA TYR A 598 -47.80 1.19 -23.58
C TYR A 598 -46.78 2.33 -23.41
N SER A 599 -45.65 2.27 -24.12
CA SER A 599 -44.61 3.29 -24.08
C SER A 599 -44.85 4.35 -25.15
N ASP A 600 -44.38 5.57 -24.90
CA ASP A 600 -44.46 6.65 -25.87
C ASP A 600 -43.31 6.52 -26.88
N PHE A 601 -43.54 6.87 -28.14
CA PHE A 601 -42.47 6.78 -29.15
C PHE A 601 -41.27 7.69 -28.83
N GLU A 602 -41.49 8.75 -28.04
CA GLU A 602 -40.49 9.71 -27.60
C GLU A 602 -39.55 9.12 -26.52
N ASP A 603 -39.90 7.99 -25.89
CA ASP A 603 -39.07 7.36 -24.86
C ASP A 603 -37.74 6.86 -25.43
N ILE A 604 -37.78 6.25 -26.62
CA ILE A 604 -36.61 5.69 -27.29
C ILE A 604 -36.56 6.24 -28.70
N GLU A 605 -35.57 7.10 -28.95
CA GLU A 605 -35.36 7.72 -30.26
C GLU A 605 -33.92 7.51 -30.71
N GLY A 606 -33.67 7.71 -32.00
CA GLY A 606 -32.33 7.69 -32.52
C GLY A 606 -32.25 8.20 -33.94
N ILE A 607 -31.04 8.43 -34.42
CA ILE A 607 -30.77 8.98 -35.74
C ILE A 607 -29.59 8.25 -36.39
N SER A 608 -29.73 8.00 -37.70
CA SER A 608 -28.78 7.21 -38.49
C SER A 608 -27.56 8.01 -38.95
N VAL A 609 -26.87 8.68 -38.02
CA VAL A 609 -25.66 9.48 -38.29
C VAL A 609 -24.60 9.23 -37.22
N ASN A 610 -23.32 9.38 -37.58
CA ASN A 610 -22.23 9.35 -36.59
C ASN A 610 -22.21 10.60 -35.71
N LEU A 611 -21.40 10.58 -34.64
CA LEU A 611 -21.28 11.69 -33.69
C LEU A 611 -20.91 13.04 -34.36
N THR A 612 -19.94 13.02 -35.28
CA THR A 612 -19.48 14.26 -35.95
C THR A 612 -20.59 14.90 -36.76
N THR A 613 -21.37 14.11 -37.50
CA THR A 613 -22.52 14.59 -38.25
C THR A 613 -23.62 15.04 -37.30
N PHE A 614 -23.93 14.28 -36.24
CA PHE A 614 -24.92 14.66 -35.23
C PHE A 614 -24.64 16.06 -34.67
N TYR A 615 -23.38 16.36 -34.32
CA TYR A 615 -22.98 17.66 -33.81
C TYR A 615 -23.02 18.81 -34.82
N SER A 616 -23.18 18.51 -36.12
CA SER A 616 -23.40 19.53 -37.16
C SER A 616 -24.89 19.79 -37.45
N LEU A 617 -25.80 18.98 -36.91
CA LEU A 617 -27.24 19.10 -37.18
C LEU A 617 -27.89 20.20 -36.35
N SER A 618 -28.86 20.88 -36.94
CA SER A 618 -29.80 21.74 -36.23
C SER A 618 -30.82 20.90 -35.44
N THR A 619 -31.46 21.52 -34.45
CA THR A 619 -32.53 20.88 -33.66
C THR A 619 -33.73 20.42 -34.50
N ALA A 620 -33.95 21.00 -35.69
CA ALA A 620 -35.02 20.57 -36.58
C ALA A 620 -34.65 19.28 -37.34
N GLU A 621 -33.37 19.11 -37.67
CA GLU A 621 -32.85 17.96 -38.40
C GLU A 621 -32.71 16.73 -37.50
N THR A 622 -32.46 16.92 -36.22
CA THR A 622 -32.38 15.83 -35.21
C THR A 622 -33.75 15.24 -34.83
N LYS A 623 -34.87 15.84 -35.28
CA LYS A 623 -36.25 15.39 -35.04
C LYS A 623 -36.86 14.55 -36.18
N GLN A 624 -36.18 14.41 -37.32
CA GLN A 624 -36.69 13.57 -38.42
C GLN A 624 -36.31 12.11 -38.19
N LYS A 625 -37.36 11.26 -38.21
CA LYS A 625 -37.43 9.87 -37.76
C LYS A 625 -36.68 8.88 -38.64
#